data_AF-A0A520U4B7-F1
#
_entry.id   AF-A0A520U4B7-F1
#
_cell.length_a   1.000
_cell.length_b   1.000
_cell.length_c   1.000
_cell.angle_alpha   90.00
_cell.angle_beta   90.00
_cell.angle_gamma   90.00
#
_symmetry.space_group_name_H-M   'P 1'
#
loop_
_entity.id
_entity.type
_entity.pdbx_description
1 polymer ?
#
loop_
_entity_poly.entity_id
_entity_poly.type
_entity_poly.pdbx_seq_one_letter_code
_entity_poly.pdbx_strand_id
1 'polypeptide(L)'
;MKDEDVLFRSIQGIAYVSITPLIVLTSSLWFTSDNVAYFLAHSAQIYFSVLLFFLSGNIWSIRSSSNENLKKQLTFFSLIPFISAIFGGLLTIFINPISGILFLLSVVYVARHINFINSIISLFDSSYKELINKISIILCICLMLIFTYWINPYTYPIEIYN
;
A
#
# COMPACT_ATOMS: atom_id res chain seq x y z
N MET A 1 -20.33 5.02 26.68
CA MET A 1 -19.26 4.68 25.73
C MET A 1 -19.52 5.52 24.49
N LYS A 2 -18.59 6.41 24.12
CA LYS A 2 -18.83 7.39 23.04
C LYS A 2 -18.79 6.66 21.70
N ASP A 3 -19.76 6.93 20.82
CA ASP A 3 -19.84 6.32 19.49
C ASP A 3 -18.56 6.49 18.65
N GLU A 4 -17.77 7.54 18.93
CA GLU A 4 -16.45 7.79 18.36
C GLU A 4 -15.45 6.65 18.61
N ASP A 5 -15.48 6.02 19.78
CA ASP A 5 -14.58 4.91 20.14
C ASP A 5 -14.94 3.63 19.35
N VAL A 6 -16.24 3.43 19.10
CA VAL A 6 -16.74 2.26 18.34
C VAL A 6 -16.38 2.40 16.86
N LEU A 7 -16.53 3.61 16.30
CA LEU A 7 -16.17 3.91 14.92
C LEU A 7 -14.66 3.74 14.69
N PHE A 8 -13.82 4.29 15.57
CA PHE A 8 -12.38 4.14 15.50
C PHE A 8 -11.96 2.67 15.53
N ARG A 9 -12.51 1.89 16.46
CA ARG A 9 -12.20 0.45 16.58
C ARG A 9 -12.60 -0.33 15.33
N SER A 10 -13.72 0.03 14.72
CA SER A 10 -14.18 -0.58 13.46
C SER A 10 -13.21 -0.29 12.31
N ILE A 11 -12.82 0.98 12.13
CA ILE A 11 -11.87 1.40 11.09
C ILE A 11 -10.51 0.71 11.28
N GLN A 12 -10.03 0.66 12.52
CA GLN A 12 -8.81 -0.05 12.88
C GLN A 12 -8.89 -1.55 12.52
N GLY A 13 -10.01 -2.20 12.84
CA GLY A 13 -10.25 -3.60 12.50
C GLY A 13 -10.23 -3.83 10.99
N ILE A 14 -10.96 -3.03 10.22
CA ILE A 14 -11.01 -3.13 8.75
C ILE A 14 -9.62 -2.94 8.15
N ALA A 15 -8.85 -1.97 8.66
CA ALA A 15 -7.51 -1.70 8.16
C ALA A 15 -6.53 -2.86 8.42
N TYR A 16 -6.56 -3.48 9.61
CA TYR A 16 -5.70 -4.63 9.86
C TYR A 16 -6.13 -5.88 9.10
N VAL A 17 -7.43 -6.13 9.00
CA VAL A 17 -7.97 -7.26 8.22
C VAL A 17 -7.62 -7.11 6.73
N SER A 18 -7.67 -5.89 6.18
CA SER A 18 -7.28 -5.67 4.77
C SER A 18 -5.78 -5.83 4.54
N ILE A 19 -4.92 -5.50 5.49
CA ILE A 19 -3.46 -5.65 5.30
C ILE A 19 -2.99 -7.09 5.58
N THR A 20 -3.73 -7.86 6.38
CA THR A 20 -3.33 -9.22 6.81
C THR A 20 -2.99 -10.14 5.63
N PRO A 21 -3.77 -10.23 4.53
CA PRO A 21 -3.40 -11.09 3.41
C PRO A 21 -2.08 -10.69 2.75
N LEU A 22 -1.74 -9.40 2.71
CA LEU A 22 -0.44 -8.96 2.20
C LEU A 22 0.70 -9.48 3.09
N ILE A 23 0.55 -9.40 4.41
CA ILE A 23 1.56 -9.92 5.36
C ILE A 23 1.72 -11.42 5.18
N VAL A 24 0.62 -12.16 5.05
CA VAL A 24 0.65 -13.62 4.84
C VAL A 24 1.32 -13.96 3.51
N LEU A 25 1.00 -13.27 2.42
CA LEU A 25 1.62 -13.51 1.12
C LEU A 25 3.13 -13.23 1.13
N THR A 26 3.52 -12.09 1.70
CA THR A 26 4.92 -11.66 1.77
C THR A 26 5.78 -12.49 2.71
N SER A 27 5.20 -13.02 3.80
CA SER A 27 5.91 -13.96 4.67
C SER A 27 6.01 -15.35 4.04
N SER A 28 4.92 -15.85 3.44
CA SER A 28 4.89 -17.18 2.80
C SER A 28 5.92 -17.30 1.67
N LEU A 29 6.13 -16.23 0.93
CA LEU A 29 7.15 -16.08 -0.10
C LEU A 29 8.52 -16.68 0.29
N TRP A 30 8.96 -16.47 1.52
CA TRP A 30 10.29 -16.87 2.01
C TRP A 30 10.38 -18.31 2.50
N PHE A 31 9.24 -18.99 2.67
CA PHE A 31 9.17 -20.33 3.21
C PHE A 31 8.63 -21.35 2.20
N THR A 32 8.41 -20.94 0.95
CA THR A 32 7.92 -21.79 -0.14
C THR A 32 9.01 -22.08 -1.16
N SER A 33 8.82 -23.14 -1.97
CA SER A 33 9.71 -23.45 -3.08
C SER A 33 9.69 -22.37 -4.17
N ASP A 34 10.77 -22.25 -4.94
CA ASP A 34 10.99 -21.14 -5.89
C ASP A 34 9.84 -20.92 -6.88
N ASN A 35 9.27 -22.00 -7.44
CA ASN A 35 8.14 -21.94 -8.36
C ASN A 35 6.88 -21.34 -7.72
N VAL A 36 6.62 -21.67 -6.45
CA VAL A 36 5.46 -21.17 -5.71
C VAL A 36 5.75 -19.75 -5.21
N ALA A 37 6.97 -19.48 -4.76
CA ALA A 37 7.41 -18.16 -4.32
C ALA A 37 7.26 -17.12 -5.45
N TYR A 38 7.58 -17.49 -6.69
CA TYR A 38 7.39 -16.63 -7.86
C TYR A 38 5.92 -16.22 -8.03
N PHE A 39 5.01 -17.18 -7.97
CA PHE A 39 3.58 -16.91 -8.08
C PHE A 39 3.05 -16.06 -6.90
N LEU A 40 3.56 -16.33 -5.69
CA LEU A 40 3.24 -15.55 -4.50
C LEU A 40 3.74 -14.11 -4.59
N ALA A 41 4.91 -13.86 -5.18
CA ALA A 41 5.46 -12.53 -5.39
C ALA A 41 4.54 -11.66 -6.27
N HIS A 42 4.10 -12.22 -7.40
CA HIS A 42 3.14 -11.54 -8.28
C HIS A 42 1.79 -11.35 -7.60
N SER A 43 1.30 -12.37 -6.90
CA SER A 43 0.04 -12.30 -6.16
C SER A 43 0.09 -11.20 -5.09
N ALA A 44 1.20 -11.08 -4.37
CA ALA A 44 1.43 -10.03 -3.38
C ALA A 44 1.45 -8.64 -4.03
N GLN A 45 2.10 -8.50 -5.19
CA GLN A 45 2.15 -7.24 -5.94
C GLN A 45 0.77 -6.82 -6.48
N ILE A 46 0.00 -7.77 -7.01
CA ILE A 46 -1.39 -7.53 -7.46
C ILE A 46 -2.24 -7.12 -6.26
N TYR A 47 -2.13 -7.84 -5.13
CA TYR A 47 -2.88 -7.53 -3.92
C TYR A 47 -2.52 -6.15 -3.36
N PHE A 48 -1.24 -5.77 -3.43
CA PHE A 48 -0.81 -4.43 -3.06
C PHE A 48 -1.48 -3.34 -3.91
N SER A 49 -1.57 -3.55 -5.23
CA SER A 49 -2.31 -2.64 -6.12
C SER A 49 -3.81 -2.59 -5.78
N VAL A 50 -4.43 -3.72 -5.44
CA VAL A 50 -5.82 -3.76 -4.95
C VAL A 50 -5.98 -2.96 -3.67
N LEU A 51 -5.04 -3.04 -2.72
CA LEU A 51 -5.06 -2.23 -1.50
C LEU A 51 -4.97 -0.74 -1.80
N LEU A 52 -4.17 -0.33 -2.78
CA LEU A 52 -4.10 1.06 -3.21
C LEU A 52 -5.41 1.54 -3.85
N PHE A 53 -6.07 0.72 -4.67
CA PHE A 53 -7.40 1.05 -5.18
C PHE A 53 -8.43 1.17 -4.06
N PHE A 54 -8.38 0.26 -3.08
CA PHE A 54 -9.24 0.33 -1.90
C PHE A 54 -8.98 1.63 -1.11
N LEU A 55 -7.72 2.01 -0.91
CA LEU A 55 -7.36 3.26 -0.24
C LEU A 55 -7.88 4.48 -1.00
N SER A 56 -7.71 4.50 -2.33
CA SER A 56 -8.23 5.57 -3.19
C SER A 56 -9.75 5.72 -3.04
N GLY A 57 -10.49 4.59 -3.08
CA GLY A 57 -11.94 4.56 -2.92
C GLY A 57 -12.40 5.07 -1.55
N ASN A 58 -11.69 4.71 -0.48
CA ASN A 58 -12.00 5.21 0.86
C ASN A 58 -11.80 6.73 0.98
N ILE A 59 -10.68 7.26 0.46
CA ILE A 59 -10.43 8.71 0.43
C ILE A 59 -11.51 9.43 -0.39
N TRP A 60 -11.91 8.84 -1.52
CA TRP A 60 -12.98 9.38 -2.36
C TRP A 60 -14.35 9.39 -1.67
N SER A 61 -14.63 8.39 -0.84
CA SER A 61 -15.85 8.34 -0.03
C SER A 61 -15.87 9.45 1.03
N ILE A 62 -14.76 9.65 1.75
CA ILE A 62 -14.64 10.74 2.75
C ILE A 62 -14.81 12.12 2.10
N ARG A 63 -14.34 12.26 0.85
CA ARG A 63 -14.49 13.49 0.08
C ARG A 63 -15.96 13.90 -0.09
N SER A 64 -16.91 12.97 -0.28
CA SER A 64 -18.32 13.35 -0.54
C SER A 64 -19.00 14.00 0.65
N SER A 65 -18.54 13.74 1.88
CA SER A 65 -19.06 14.34 3.12
C SER A 65 -18.28 15.56 3.60
N SER A 66 -17.30 16.04 2.84
CA SER A 66 -16.37 17.10 3.27
C SER A 66 -16.70 18.48 2.66
N ASN A 67 -16.31 19.55 3.36
CA ASN A 67 -16.43 20.94 2.91
C ASN A 67 -15.70 21.19 1.57
N GLU A 68 -16.12 22.19 0.78
CA GLU A 68 -15.64 22.42 -0.59
C GLU A 68 -14.11 22.60 -0.71
N ASN A 69 -13.47 23.28 0.26
CA ASN A 69 -12.01 23.47 0.26
C ASN A 69 -11.26 22.14 0.48
N LEU A 70 -11.73 21.31 1.40
CA LEU A 70 -11.18 19.97 1.66
C LEU A 70 -11.48 19.00 0.50
N LYS A 71 -12.61 19.19 -0.18
CA LYS A 71 -13.04 18.36 -1.31
C LYS A 71 -12.01 18.35 -2.45
N LYS A 72 -11.42 19.51 -2.78
CA LYS A 72 -10.36 19.62 -3.80
C LYS A 72 -9.09 18.90 -3.37
N GLN A 73 -8.66 19.08 -2.12
CA GLN A 73 -7.46 18.43 -1.57
C GLN A 73 -7.62 16.90 -1.48
N LEU A 74 -8.76 16.43 -0.99
CA LEU A 74 -9.08 15.00 -0.92
C LEU A 74 -9.23 14.35 -2.30
N THR A 75 -9.70 15.09 -3.31
CA THR A 75 -9.70 14.60 -4.70
C THR A 75 -8.29 14.32 -5.18
N PHE A 76 -7.37 15.28 -5.02
CA PHE A 76 -5.98 15.10 -5.38
C PHE A 76 -5.33 13.93 -4.61
N PHE A 77 -5.60 13.86 -3.30
CA PHE A 77 -5.07 12.81 -2.45
C PHE A 77 -5.59 11.40 -2.80
N SER A 78 -6.85 11.27 -3.21
CA SER A 78 -7.44 10.01 -3.67
C SER A 78 -6.82 9.53 -4.99
N LEU A 79 -6.39 10.44 -5.86
CA LEU A 79 -5.78 10.11 -7.15
C LEU A 79 -4.36 9.55 -7.01
N ILE A 80 -3.62 9.92 -5.96
CA ILE A 80 -2.24 9.44 -5.73
C ILE A 80 -2.17 7.89 -5.67
N PRO A 81 -2.88 7.20 -4.75
CA PRO A 81 -2.84 5.75 -4.68
C PRO A 81 -3.38 5.10 -5.97
N PHE A 82 -4.41 5.69 -6.59
CA PHE A 82 -4.97 5.20 -7.85
C PHE A 82 -3.95 5.21 -9.00
N ILE A 83 -3.33 6.36 -9.26
CA ILE A 83 -2.34 6.53 -10.33
C ILE A 83 -1.12 5.65 -10.02
N SER A 84 -0.70 5.58 -8.77
CA SER A 84 0.44 4.75 -8.38
C SER A 84 0.21 3.26 -8.60
N ALA A 85 -1.01 2.75 -8.37
CA ALA A 85 -1.36 1.37 -8.64
C ALA A 85 -1.30 1.05 -10.14
N ILE A 86 -1.83 1.95 -10.97
CA ILE A 86 -1.79 1.80 -12.43
C ILE A 86 -0.35 1.84 -12.94
N PHE A 87 0.42 2.87 -12.58
CA PHE A 87 1.80 3.00 -13.03
C PHE A 87 2.68 1.85 -12.52
N GLY A 88 2.53 1.46 -11.25
CA GLY A 88 3.24 0.31 -10.70
C GLY A 88 2.92 -0.98 -11.46
N GLY A 89 1.64 -1.23 -11.76
CA GLY A 89 1.21 -2.37 -12.57
C GLY A 89 1.77 -2.33 -13.99
N LEU A 90 1.73 -1.18 -14.66
CA LEU A 90 2.28 -1.01 -16.02
C LEU A 90 3.79 -1.28 -16.04
N LEU A 91 4.56 -0.75 -15.08
CA LEU A 91 6.00 -0.99 -14.97
C LEU A 91 6.32 -2.48 -14.77
N THR A 92 5.50 -3.16 -13.96
CA THR A 92 5.60 -4.61 -13.71
C THR A 92 5.44 -5.42 -15.00
N ILE A 93 4.47 -5.05 -15.84
CA ILE A 93 4.10 -5.78 -17.05
C ILE A 93 5.06 -5.47 -18.21
N PHE A 94 5.42 -4.19 -18.39
CA PHE A 94 6.17 -3.74 -19.58
C PHE A 94 7.68 -3.73 -19.41
N ILE A 95 8.21 -3.65 -18.19
CA ILE A 95 9.66 -3.59 -17.94
C ILE A 95 10.10 -4.83 -17.18
N ASN A 96 9.76 -4.93 -15.89
CA ASN A 96 10.02 -6.08 -15.04
C ASN A 96 9.36 -5.87 -13.66
N PRO A 97 9.19 -6.94 -12.86
CA PRO A 97 8.59 -6.84 -11.53
C PRO A 97 9.34 -5.93 -10.56
N ILE A 98 10.67 -5.87 -10.66
CA ILE A 98 11.52 -5.00 -9.84
C ILE A 98 11.14 -3.54 -10.01
N SER A 99 11.01 -3.07 -11.24
CA SER A 99 10.71 -1.67 -11.55
C SER A 99 9.35 -1.26 -10.99
N GLY A 100 8.35 -2.14 -11.09
CA GLY A 100 7.03 -1.94 -10.50
C GLY A 100 7.08 -1.84 -8.98
N ILE A 101 7.76 -2.77 -8.30
CA ILE A 101 7.89 -2.76 -6.84
C ILE A 101 8.71 -1.57 -6.35
N LEU A 102 9.83 -1.25 -7.01
CA LEU A 102 10.68 -0.12 -6.66
C LEU A 102 9.91 1.20 -6.76
N PHE A 103 9.09 1.36 -7.80
CA PHE A 103 8.21 2.51 -7.96
C PHE A 103 7.18 2.58 -6.82
N LEU A 104 6.47 1.48 -6.54
CA LEU A 104 5.48 1.43 -5.45
C LEU A 104 6.11 1.74 -4.09
N LEU A 105 7.30 1.19 -3.81
CA LEU A 105 8.07 1.43 -2.59
C LEU A 105 8.45 2.91 -2.47
N SER A 106 8.93 3.51 -3.56
CA SER A 106 9.29 4.92 -3.60
C SER A 106 8.07 5.81 -3.33
N VAL A 107 6.91 5.49 -3.90
CA VAL A 107 5.66 6.23 -3.66
C VAL A 107 5.24 6.17 -2.20
N VAL A 108 5.22 4.98 -1.58
CA VAL A 108 4.83 4.83 -0.17
C VAL A 108 5.82 5.55 0.76
N TYR A 109 7.11 5.45 0.47
CA TYR A 109 8.16 6.13 1.23
C TYR A 109 8.01 7.66 1.15
N VAL A 110 7.89 8.20 -0.07
CA VAL A 110 7.70 9.63 -0.30
C VAL A 110 6.40 10.13 0.32
N ALA A 111 5.31 9.37 0.22
CA ALA A 111 4.02 9.74 0.80
C ALA A 111 4.10 9.96 2.32
N ARG A 112 4.96 9.23 3.02
CA ARG A 112 5.21 9.40 4.46
C ARG A 112 5.96 10.69 4.80
N HIS A 113 6.86 11.13 3.93
CA HIS A 113 7.74 12.28 4.20
C HIS A 113 7.24 13.61 3.63
N ILE A 114 6.23 13.59 2.76
CA ILE A 114 5.64 14.81 2.22
C ILE A 114 4.87 15.57 3.31
N ASN A 115 5.32 16.79 3.60
CA ASN A 115 4.69 17.71 4.57
C ASN A 115 3.21 18.00 4.26
N PHE A 116 2.81 17.99 2.99
CA PHE A 116 1.41 18.18 2.59
C PHE A 116 0.50 17.05 3.11
N ILE A 117 0.98 15.80 3.03
CA ILE A 117 0.24 14.64 3.55
C ILE A 117 0.21 14.69 5.07
N ASN A 118 1.32 15.05 5.71
CA ASN A 118 1.38 15.25 7.15
C ASN A 118 0.45 16.36 7.64
N SER A 119 0.27 17.43 6.85
CA SER A 119 -0.68 18.51 7.15
C SER A 119 -2.13 18.03 7.14
N ILE A 120 -2.54 17.24 6.13
CA ILE A 120 -3.89 16.66 6.08
C ILE A 120 -4.10 15.64 7.20
N ILE A 121 -3.11 14.76 7.43
CA ILE A 121 -3.13 13.80 8.54
C ILE A 121 -3.22 14.53 9.88
N SER A 122 -2.63 15.73 10.01
CA SER A 122 -2.66 16.51 11.25
C SER A 122 -4.06 16.94 11.68
N LEU A 123 -5.03 16.99 10.75
CA LEU A 123 -6.43 17.32 11.01
C LEU A 123 -7.20 16.20 11.71
N PHE A 124 -6.70 14.97 11.67
CA PHE A 124 -7.31 13.83 12.34
C PHE A 124 -6.85 13.72 13.79
N ASP A 125 -7.59 12.98 14.63
CA ASP A 125 -7.17 12.72 16.01
C ASP A 125 -5.88 11.89 16.07
N SER A 126 -5.15 12.01 17.19
CA SER A 126 -3.88 11.33 17.42
C SER A 126 -3.95 9.81 17.17
N SER A 127 -5.04 9.15 17.56
CA SER A 127 -5.26 7.72 17.36
C SER A 127 -5.26 7.31 15.88
N TYR A 128 -5.87 8.12 15.00
CA TYR A 128 -5.86 7.87 13.55
C TYR A 128 -4.48 8.12 12.94
N LYS A 129 -3.75 9.15 13.40
CA LYS A 129 -2.37 9.39 12.94
C LYS A 129 -1.47 8.21 13.25
N GLU A 130 -1.58 7.68 14.46
CA GLU A 130 -0.79 6.52 14.89
C GLU A 130 -1.13 5.27 14.06
N LEU A 131 -2.42 5.04 13.79
CA LEU A 131 -2.87 3.94 12.93
C LEU A 131 -2.29 4.06 11.50
N ILE A 132 -2.38 5.22 10.87
CA ILE A 132 -1.85 5.47 9.52
C ILE A 132 -0.33 5.27 9.49
N ASN A 133 0.39 5.71 10.52
CA ASN A 133 1.83 5.52 10.61
C ASN A 133 2.20 4.03 10.74
N LYS A 134 1.50 3.27 11.61
CA LYS A 134 1.70 1.82 11.75
C LYS A 134 1.45 1.08 10.43
N ILE A 135 0.34 1.40 9.76
CA ILE A 135 -0.01 0.81 8.46
C ILE A 135 1.06 1.13 7.40
N SER A 136 1.47 2.38 7.29
CA SER A 136 2.50 2.82 6.34
C SER A 136 3.82 2.06 6.54
N ILE A 137 4.23 1.84 7.80
CA ILE A 137 5.43 1.06 8.13
C ILE A 137 5.26 -0.40 7.69
N ILE A 138 4.12 -1.03 8.00
CA ILE A 138 3.84 -2.42 7.60
C ILE A 138 3.86 -2.57 6.08
N LEU A 139 3.22 -1.67 5.34
CA LEU A 139 3.20 -1.68 3.87
C LEU A 139 4.62 -1.53 3.30
N CYS A 140 5.44 -0.64 3.88
CA CYS A 140 6.83 -0.47 3.49
C CYS A 140 7.66 -1.74 3.71
N ILE A 141 7.50 -2.40 4.87
CA ILE A 141 8.16 -3.68 5.17
C ILE A 141 7.73 -4.76 4.17
N CYS A 142 6.44 -4.87 3.87
CA CYS A 142 5.92 -5.83 2.89
C CYS A 142 6.55 -5.61 1.51
N LEU A 143 6.59 -4.36 1.03
CA LEU A 143 7.21 -4.02 -0.25
C LEU A 143 8.72 -4.30 -0.26
N MET A 144 9.43 -4.01 0.83
CA MET A 144 10.84 -4.35 0.96
C MET A 144 11.08 -5.85 0.86
N LEU A 145 10.27 -6.67 1.52
CA LEU A 145 10.40 -8.14 1.44
C LEU A 145 10.18 -8.67 0.01
N ILE A 146 9.17 -8.14 -0.70
CA ILE A 146 8.93 -8.50 -2.10
C ILE A 146 10.10 -8.05 -2.98
N PHE A 147 10.61 -6.84 -2.77
CA PHE A 147 11.76 -6.29 -3.51
C PHE A 147 13.02 -7.14 -3.32
N THR A 148 13.34 -7.52 -2.08
CA THR A 148 14.49 -8.36 -1.76
C THR A 148 14.39 -9.73 -2.40
N TYR A 149 13.19 -10.32 -2.48
CA TYR A 149 12.99 -11.57 -3.22
C TYR A 149 13.34 -11.42 -4.69
N TRP A 150 12.88 -10.36 -5.36
CA TRP A 150 13.17 -10.16 -6.78
C TRP A 150 14.65 -9.93 -7.11
N ILE A 151 15.39 -9.30 -6.18
CA ILE A 151 16.83 -9.05 -6.33
C ILE A 151 17.67 -10.23 -5.83
N ASN A 152 17.05 -11.26 -5.25
CA ASN A 152 17.75 -12.35 -4.61
C ASN A 152 18.71 -13.08 -5.59
N PRO A 153 20.04 -13.01 -5.37
CA PRO A 153 21.02 -13.63 -6.27
C PRO A 153 21.10 -15.15 -6.11
N TYR A 154 20.40 -15.74 -5.13
CA TYR A 154 20.41 -17.19 -4.93
C TYR A 154 19.31 -17.91 -5.73
N THR A 155 18.15 -17.27 -5.88
CA THR A 155 17.00 -17.84 -6.60
C THR A 155 16.82 -17.25 -7.99
N TYR A 156 17.51 -16.14 -8.30
CA TYR A 156 17.54 -15.48 -9.61
C TYR A 156 16.16 -15.39 -10.33
N PRO A 157 15.08 -14.96 -9.64
CA PRO A 157 13.74 -15.03 -10.19
C PRO A 157 13.53 -14.10 -11.39
N ILE A 158 14.45 -13.14 -11.61
CA ILE A 158 14.38 -12.19 -12.71
C ILE A 158 14.87 -12.73 -14.05
N GLU A 159 15.70 -13.77 -14.08
CA GLU A 159 16.22 -14.33 -15.34
C GLU A 159 15.10 -14.83 -16.27
N ILE A 160 13.93 -15.14 -15.71
CA ILE A 160 12.72 -15.55 -16.45
C ILE A 160 12.21 -14.41 -17.37
N TYR A 161 12.60 -13.16 -17.11
CA TYR A 161 12.16 -11.97 -17.85
C TYR A 161 13.18 -11.44 -18.87
N ASN A 162 14.37 -12.05 -18.97
CA ASN A 162 15.38 -11.75 -20.00
C ASN A 162 15.19 -12.62 -21.24
#